data_AF-A0A955H8T1-F1
#
_entry.id   AF-A0A955H8T1-F1
#
_cell.length_a   1.000
_cell.length_b   1.000
_cell.length_c   1.000
_cell.angle_alpha   90.00
_cell.angle_beta   90.00
_cell.angle_gamma   90.00
#
_symmetry.space_group_name_H-M   'P 1'
#
loop_
_entity.id
_entity.type
_entity.pdbx_description
1 polymer ?
#
loop_
_entity_poly.entity_id
_entity_poly.type
_entity_poly.pdbx_seq_one_letter_code
_entity_poly.pdbx_strand_id
1 'polypeptide(L)'
;MKKIGYFTGSATMLALPMLASADFLGGDGSGGEFGGLLAAILDFSNTVLIPFIIGIGFLVFVWGMFQFFIAGGSNDEAKEKGKSLMIYATLGFVLIIVFWGIVNLLVSSIGGGGDTVENIPTGPTL
;
A
#
# COMPACT_ATOMS: atom_id res chain seq x y z
N MET A 1 -20.75 5.06 61.97
CA MET A 1 -20.25 3.68 61.76
C MET A 1 -19.74 3.55 60.33
N LYS A 2 -18.43 3.30 60.23
CA LYS A 2 -17.62 2.84 59.09
C LYS A 2 -18.22 1.49 58.56
N LYS A 3 -18.25 1.04 57.30
CA LYS A 3 -17.25 1.03 56.21
C LYS A 3 -17.84 0.61 54.84
N ILE A 4 -17.28 1.20 53.77
CA ILE A 4 -16.81 0.61 52.50
C ILE A 4 -17.76 -0.31 51.70
N GLY A 5 -18.20 0.21 50.54
CA GLY A 5 -18.73 -0.54 49.41
C GLY A 5 -17.83 -0.42 48.17
N TYR A 6 -16.54 -0.75 48.30
CA TYR A 6 -15.55 -0.64 47.21
C TYR A 6 -15.05 -1.97 46.64
N PHE A 7 -15.71 -3.10 46.95
CA PHE A 7 -15.18 -4.42 46.58
C PHE A 7 -15.61 -4.95 45.19
N THR A 8 -16.55 -4.27 44.52
CA THR A 8 -17.00 -4.67 43.16
C THR A 8 -16.22 -3.96 42.05
N GLY A 9 -15.41 -2.93 42.39
CA GLY A 9 -14.58 -2.20 41.42
C GLY A 9 -13.18 -2.79 41.19
N SER A 10 -12.69 -3.66 42.07
CA SER A 10 -11.34 -4.24 41.92
C SER A 10 -11.30 -5.37 40.88
N ALA A 11 -12.37 -6.15 40.75
CA ALA A 11 -12.43 -7.26 39.80
C ALA A 11 -12.52 -6.77 38.33
N THR A 12 -13.26 -5.69 38.07
CA THR A 12 -13.33 -5.07 36.75
C THR A 12 -12.05 -4.34 36.39
N MET A 13 -11.39 -3.66 37.34
CA MET A 13 -10.09 -3.02 37.08
C MET A 13 -8.95 -4.01 36.84
N LEU A 14 -9.00 -5.21 37.42
CA LEU A 14 -8.00 -6.28 37.14
C LEU A 14 -8.21 -6.96 35.79
N ALA A 15 -9.40 -6.85 35.19
CA ALA A 15 -9.69 -7.38 33.86
C ALA A 15 -9.37 -6.36 32.73
N LEU A 16 -9.32 -5.05 33.02
CA LEU A 16 -8.95 -4.01 32.05
C LEU A 16 -7.58 -4.27 31.38
N PRO A 17 -6.51 -4.68 32.09
CA PRO A 17 -5.23 -5.02 31.46
C PRO A 17 -5.36 -6.21 30.52
N MET A 18 -6.16 -7.24 30.89
CA MET A 18 -6.38 -8.40 30.04
C MET A 18 -7.18 -8.04 28.78
N LEU A 19 -8.14 -7.12 28.89
CA LEU A 19 -8.94 -6.63 27.78
C LEU A 19 -8.14 -5.69 26.86
N ALA A 20 -7.28 -4.84 27.43
CA ALA A 20 -6.32 -4.03 26.68
C ALA A 20 -5.28 -4.90 25.93
N SER A 21 -4.91 -6.06 26.49
CA SER A 21 -4.10 -7.06 25.79
C SER A 21 -4.89 -8.00 24.88
N ALA A 22 -6.22 -7.91 24.82
CA ALA A 22 -7.04 -8.68 23.89
C ALA A 22 -7.07 -8.03 22.49
N ASP A 23 -6.97 -6.70 22.41
CA ASP A 23 -6.77 -5.99 21.13
C ASP A 23 -5.41 -6.33 20.49
N PHE A 24 -4.42 -6.76 21.29
CA PHE A 24 -3.17 -7.34 20.78
C PHE A 24 -3.36 -8.72 20.13
N LEU A 25 -4.45 -9.44 20.45
CA LEU A 25 -4.85 -10.72 19.86
C LEU A 25 -6.01 -10.60 18.85
N GLY A 26 -6.50 -9.38 18.56
CA GLY A 26 -7.47 -9.09 17.50
C GLY A 26 -6.87 -9.16 16.09
N GLY A 27 -5.85 -9.99 15.88
CA GLY A 27 -5.13 -10.11 14.62
C GLY A 27 -5.99 -10.76 13.54
N ASP A 28 -6.24 -10.01 12.48
CA ASP A 28 -6.75 -10.41 11.16
C ASP A 28 -5.85 -11.43 10.44
N GLY A 29 -5.33 -12.46 11.11
CA GLY A 29 -4.43 -13.43 10.49
C GLY A 29 -3.10 -12.85 9.93
N SER A 30 -2.80 -11.56 10.14
CA SER A 30 -1.64 -10.87 9.53
C SER A 30 -0.31 -10.99 10.28
N GLY A 31 -0.26 -11.67 11.44
CA GLY A 31 0.98 -11.85 12.22
C GLY A 31 1.18 -10.87 13.40
N GLY A 32 0.10 -10.37 14.00
CA GLY A 32 0.14 -9.56 15.24
C GLY A 32 0.61 -8.12 15.01
N GLU A 33 1.25 -7.49 16.00
CA GLU A 33 1.72 -6.10 15.91
C GLU A 33 2.67 -5.84 14.72
N PHE A 34 3.55 -6.80 14.41
CA PHE A 34 4.45 -6.71 13.26
C PHE A 34 3.68 -6.74 11.93
N GLY A 35 2.64 -7.58 11.84
CA GLY A 35 1.71 -7.62 10.72
C GLY A 35 1.02 -6.27 10.50
N GLY A 36 0.54 -5.66 11.59
CA GLY A 36 -0.06 -4.33 11.57
C GLY A 36 0.89 -3.23 11.11
N LEU A 37 2.15 -3.25 11.56
CA LEU A 37 3.19 -2.32 11.08
C LEU A 37 3.47 -2.50 9.58
N LEU A 38 3.59 -3.75 9.12
CA LEU A 38 3.80 -4.04 7.70
C LEU A 38 2.61 -3.58 6.85
N ALA A 39 1.38 -3.88 7.28
CA ALA A 39 0.17 -3.43 6.61
C ALA A 39 0.09 -1.90 6.53
N ALA A 40 0.42 -1.19 7.61
CA ALA A 40 0.45 0.27 7.63
C ALA A 40 1.52 0.85 6.67
N ILE A 41 2.71 0.23 6.60
CA ILE A 41 3.75 0.64 5.65
C ILE A 41 3.30 0.41 4.21
N LEU A 42 2.69 -0.75 3.93
CA LEU A 42 2.19 -1.08 2.59
C LEU A 42 1.06 -0.13 2.18
N ASP A 43 0.12 0.16 3.06
CA ASP A 43 -0.97 1.10 2.82
C ASP A 43 -0.46 2.52 2.59
N PHE A 44 0.45 3.01 3.43
CA PHE A 44 1.10 4.31 3.23
C PHE A 44 1.83 4.37 1.88
N SER A 45 2.56 3.32 1.53
CA SER A 45 3.32 3.28 0.28
C SER A 45 2.37 3.32 -0.93
N ASN A 46 1.27 2.56 -0.89
CA ASN A 46 0.30 2.49 -1.97
C ASN A 46 -0.53 3.79 -2.10
N THR A 47 -0.93 4.38 -0.98
CA THR A 47 -1.85 5.52 -0.94
C THR A 47 -1.13 6.86 -1.06
N VAL A 48 0.12 6.95 -0.62
CA VAL A 48 0.89 8.21 -0.59
C VAL A 48 2.13 8.13 -1.47
N LEU A 49 3.01 7.15 -1.24
CA LEU A 49 4.33 7.13 -1.86
C LEU A 49 4.26 6.96 -3.39
N ILE A 50 3.52 5.96 -3.88
CA ILE A 50 3.37 5.69 -5.32
C ILE A 50 2.75 6.89 -6.06
N PRO A 51 1.57 7.42 -5.68
CA PRO A 51 0.98 8.55 -6.39
C PRO A 51 1.86 9.81 -6.31
N PHE A 52 2.60 10.00 -5.21
CA PHE A 52 3.54 11.10 -5.09
C PHE A 52 4.71 11.00 -6.08
N ILE A 53 5.32 9.81 -6.21
CA ILE A 53 6.40 9.58 -7.18
C ILE A 53 5.89 9.75 -8.62
N ILE A 54 4.70 9.23 -8.93
CA ILE A 54 4.08 9.43 -10.26
C ILE A 54 3.84 10.91 -10.52
N GLY A 55 3.37 11.66 -9.52
CA GLY A 55 3.18 13.11 -9.62
C GLY A 55 4.48 13.85 -9.94
N ILE A 56 5.56 13.56 -9.22
CA ILE A 56 6.88 14.16 -9.50
C ILE A 56 7.39 13.72 -10.87
N GLY A 57 7.27 12.44 -11.22
CA GLY A 57 7.64 11.93 -12.54
C GLY A 57 6.91 12.67 -13.66
N PHE A 58 5.63 12.96 -13.47
CA PHE A 58 4.83 13.73 -14.42
C PHE A 58 5.31 15.18 -14.54
N LEU A 59 5.61 15.84 -13.42
CA LEU A 59 6.20 17.19 -13.41
C LEU A 59 7.53 17.23 -14.17
N VAL A 60 8.43 16.26 -13.92
CA VAL A 60 9.73 16.17 -14.61
C VAL A 60 9.55 15.84 -16.09
N PHE A 61 8.59 14.99 -16.44
CA PHE A 61 8.24 14.68 -17.83
C PHE A 61 7.78 15.94 -18.58
N VAL A 62 6.85 16.69 -17.99
CA VAL A 62 6.34 17.95 -18.55
C VAL A 62 7.46 18.99 -18.66
N TRP A 63 8.34 19.08 -17.67
CA TRP A 63 9.53 19.95 -17.74
C TRP A 63 10.48 19.56 -18.88
N GLY A 64 10.75 18.27 -19.04
CA GLY A 64 11.56 17.74 -20.15
C GLY A 64 10.95 18.06 -21.51
N MET A 65 9.61 17.97 -21.62
CA MET A 65 8.87 18.34 -22.82
C MET A 65 8.99 19.84 -23.12
N PHE A 66 8.79 20.72 -22.13
CA PHE A 66 8.98 22.16 -22.31
C PHE A 66 10.40 22.51 -22.75
N GLN A 67 11.41 21.88 -22.14
CA GLN A 67 12.80 22.10 -22.49
C GLN A 67 13.13 21.60 -23.91
N PHE A 68 12.56 20.47 -24.33
CA PHE A 68 12.74 19.92 -25.66
C PHE A 68 12.05 20.77 -26.75
N PHE A 69 10.82 21.20 -26.53
CA PHE A 69 10.02 21.92 -27.53
C PHE A 69 10.27 23.43 -27.58
N ILE A 70 10.45 24.09 -26.43
CA ILE A 70 10.63 25.56 -26.38
C ILE A 70 12.12 25.92 -26.51
N ALA A 71 13.00 25.29 -25.73
CA ALA A 71 14.43 25.63 -25.76
C ALA A 71 15.21 24.88 -26.86
N GLY A 72 14.71 23.72 -27.30
CA GLY A 72 15.33 22.92 -28.36
C GLY A 72 15.15 23.46 -29.79
N GLY A 73 14.39 24.54 -29.99
CA GLY A 73 14.26 25.22 -31.29
C GLY A 73 15.46 26.12 -31.64
N SER A 74 16.23 26.54 -30.63
CA SER A 74 17.31 27.54 -30.77
C SER A 74 18.66 27.08 -30.18
N ASN A 75 18.72 25.93 -29.51
CA ASN A 75 19.95 25.36 -28.96
C ASN A 75 19.87 23.82 -28.88
N ASP A 76 20.77 23.12 -29.58
CA ASP A 76 20.83 21.65 -29.61
C ASP A 76 21.12 21.04 -28.23
N GLU A 77 21.85 21.74 -27.35
CA GLU A 77 22.17 21.24 -26.01
C GLU A 77 20.93 21.14 -25.11
N ALA A 78 20.00 22.10 -25.24
CA ALA A 78 18.75 22.11 -24.48
C ALA A 78 17.81 20.98 -24.94
N LYS A 79 17.84 20.67 -26.25
CA LYS A 79 17.11 19.58 -26.87
C LYS A 79 17.60 18.21 -26.39
N GLU A 80 18.92 18.01 -26.32
CA GLU A 80 19.50 16.77 -25.82
C GLU A 80 19.15 16.53 -24.34
N LYS A 81 19.29 17.58 -23.51
CA LYS A 81 18.90 17.51 -22.09
C LYS A 81 17.39 17.26 -21.91
N GLY A 82 16.53 17.90 -22.70
CA GLY A 82 15.08 17.69 -22.64
C GLY A 82 14.68 16.26 -23.01
N LYS A 83 15.31 15.71 -24.06
CA LYS A 83 15.13 14.31 -24.46
C LYS A 83 15.57 13.33 -23.37
N SER A 84 16.72 13.59 -22.75
CA SER A 84 17.24 12.79 -21.65
C SER A 84 16.28 12.77 -20.46
N LEU A 85 15.77 13.93 -20.05
CA LEU A 85 14.78 14.06 -18.97
C LEU A 85 13.48 13.27 -19.26
N MET A 86 12.97 13.34 -20.49
CA MET A 86 11.77 12.58 -20.88
C MET A 86 12.03 11.06 -20.83
N ILE A 87 13.22 10.60 -21.25
CA ILE A 87 13.61 9.19 -21.18
C ILE A 87 13.68 8.72 -19.72
N TYR A 88 14.33 9.49 -18.84
CA TYR A 88 14.41 9.14 -17.42
C TYR A 88 13.05 9.12 -16.74
N ALA A 89 12.17 10.07 -17.04
CA ALA A 89 10.80 10.07 -16.52
C ALA A 89 10.00 8.85 -17.01
N THR A 90 10.13 8.51 -18.30
CA THR A 90 9.47 7.32 -18.89
C THR A 90 9.99 6.02 -18.27
N LEU A 91 11.30 5.89 -18.09
CA LEU A 91 11.90 4.75 -17.38
C LEU A 91 11.38 4.65 -15.95
N GLY A 92 11.24 5.78 -15.25
CA GLY A 92 10.64 5.83 -13.91
C GLY A 92 9.22 5.26 -13.90
N PHE A 93 8.37 5.66 -14.85
CA PHE A 93 7.01 5.13 -14.96
C PHE A 93 6.98 3.62 -15.26
N VAL A 94 7.82 3.16 -16.19
CA VAL A 94 7.91 1.73 -16.52
C VAL A 94 8.33 0.90 -15.31
N LEU A 95 9.31 1.37 -14.52
CA LEU A 95 9.76 0.67 -13.32
C LEU A 95 8.64 0.52 -12.29
N ILE A 96 7.83 1.56 -12.07
CA ILE A 96 6.70 1.51 -11.12
C ILE A 96 5.68 0.47 -11.58
N ILE A 97 5.30 0.48 -12.87
CA ILE A 97 4.32 -0.46 -13.43
C ILE A 97 4.83 -1.90 -13.33
N VAL A 98 6.10 -2.14 -13.68
CA VAL A 98 6.72 -3.48 -13.60
C VAL A 98 6.77 -3.97 -12.16
N PHE A 99 7.18 -3.11 -11.22
CA PHE A 99 7.26 -3.48 -9.81
C PHE A 99 5.89 -3.87 -9.25
N TRP A 100 4.86 -3.06 -9.53
CA TRP A 100 3.49 -3.35 -9.09
C TRP A 100 2.90 -4.59 -9.78
N GLY A 101 3.19 -4.78 -11.07
CA GLY A 101 2.80 -5.97 -11.82
C GLY A 101 3.39 -7.26 -11.24
N ILE A 102 4.68 -7.24 -10.86
CA ILE A 102 5.34 -8.39 -10.22
C ILE A 102 4.76 -8.65 -8.83
N VAL A 103 4.55 -7.61 -8.01
CA VAL A 103 3.92 -7.76 -6.69
C VAL A 103 2.54 -8.40 -6.83
N ASN A 104 1.70 -7.91 -7.74
CA ASN A 104 0.38 -8.46 -7.99
C ASN A 104 0.43 -9.91 -8.49
N LEU A 105 1.39 -10.24 -9.35
CA LEU A 105 1.61 -11.61 -9.84
C LEU A 105 2.00 -12.55 -8.69
N LEU A 106 2.88 -12.13 -7.79
CA LEU A 106 3.30 -12.92 -6.63
C LEU A 106 2.15 -13.15 -5.64
N VAL A 107 1.37 -12.11 -5.33
CA VAL A 107 0.18 -12.22 -4.46
C VAL A 107 -0.85 -13.17 -5.07
N SER A 108 -1.10 -13.05 -6.38
CA SER A 108 -2.02 -13.94 -7.10
C SER A 108 -1.53 -15.39 -7.12
N SER A 109 -0.22 -15.61 -7.26
CA SER A 109 0.38 -16.95 -7.31
C SER A 109 0.44 -17.67 -5.95
N ILE A 110 0.46 -16.94 -4.83
CA ILE A 110 0.52 -17.51 -3.47
C ILE A 110 -0.88 -17.82 -2.91
N GLY A 111 -1.94 -17.61 -3.69
CA GLY A 111 -3.32 -17.95 -3.30
C GLY A 111 -4.15 -16.76 -2.81
N GLY A 112 -3.71 -15.52 -3.07
CA GLY A 112 -4.53 -14.32 -2.89
C GLY A 112 -5.63 -14.14 -3.95
N GLY A 113 -5.69 -15.03 -4.95
CA GLY A 113 -6.78 -15.11 -5.91
C GLY A 113 -7.95 -15.90 -5.30
N GLY A 114 -8.94 -15.18 -4.77
CA GLY A 114 -10.21 -15.73 -4.35
C GLY A 114 -11.00 -16.25 -5.56
N ASP A 115 -10.60 -17.40 -6.10
CA ASP A 115 -11.53 -18.27 -6.82
C ASP A 115 -12.28 -19.08 -5.77
N THR A 116 -13.31 -18.48 -5.18
CA THR A 116 -14.45 -19.29 -4.73
C THR A 116 -14.95 -20.01 -5.97
N VAL A 117 -14.53 -21.25 -6.15
CA VAL A 117 -15.17 -22.20 -7.07
C VAL A 117 -16.55 -22.54 -6.49
N GLU A 118 -17.42 -21.54 -6.41
CA GLU A 118 -18.82 -21.63 -6.01
C GLU A 118 -19.70 -21.70 -7.26
N ASN A 119 -19.42 -22.70 -8.10
CA ASN A 119 -20.41 -23.21 -9.06
C ASN A 119 -19.96 -24.58 -9.58
N ILE A 120 -19.94 -25.58 -8.70
CA ILE A 120 -20.06 -26.96 -9.18
C ILE A 120 -21.55 -27.29 -9.07
N PRO A 121 -22.26 -27.56 -10.18
CA PRO A 121 -23.65 -27.97 -10.14
C PRO A 121 -23.78 -29.19 -9.22
N THR A 122 -24.51 -29.05 -8.11
CA THR A 122 -24.93 -30.22 -7.33
C THR A 122 -25.84 -31.04 -8.22
N GLY A 123 -25.41 -32.25 -8.55
CA GLY A 123 -26.20 -33.18 -9.35
C GLY A 123 -27.58 -33.44 -8.72
N PRO A 124 -28.54 -33.95 -9.52
CA PRO A 124 -29.92 -34.11 -9.08
C PRO A 124 -30.01 -34.88 -7.75
N THR A 125 -30.63 -34.25 -6.76
CA THR A 125 -31.07 -34.94 -5.54
C THR A 125 -32.22 -35.87 -5.93
N LEU A 126 -32.01 -37.18 -5.77
CA LEU A 126 -33.04 -38.21 -5.91
C LEU A 126 -34.02 -38.17 -4.75
#